data_AF-A0A943NSF8-F1
#
_entry.id   AF-A0A943NSF8-F1
#
_cell.length_a   1.000
_cell.length_b   1.000
_cell.length_c   1.000
_cell.angle_alpha   90.00
_cell.angle_beta   90.00
_cell.angle_gamma   90.00
#
_symmetry.space_group_name_H-M   'P 1'
#
loop_
_entity.id
_entity.type
_entity.pdbx_description
1 polymer ?
#
loop_
_entity_poly.entity_id
_entity_poly.type
_entity_poly.pdbx_seq_one_letter_code
_entity_poly.pdbx_strand_id
1 'polypeptide(L)'
;MAKSIQHNVAYVACGSGCASAGGDARCSEGCIGCGACVTACPHGAIALVDGIARVDRSKCTGCGLCGMACPQRVIAFVPGYQNILVRCNNTDKGAIARKICDTSCIGCGMCAKKCPAGAIRIEDNCAHIDGADCLSCGMCAVVCPHGAIHDRTGIAAGV
;
A
#
# COMPACT_ATOMS: atom_id res chain seq x y z
N MET A 1 13.68 13.00 -17.10
CA MET A 1 13.06 13.50 -15.85
C MET A 1 11.62 12.99 -15.83
N ALA A 2 11.22 12.21 -14.82
CA ALA A 2 9.83 11.74 -14.73
C ALA A 2 8.92 12.95 -14.52
N LYS A 3 7.93 13.13 -15.41
CA LYS A 3 6.97 14.23 -15.35
C LYS A 3 6.22 14.14 -14.01
N SER A 4 6.19 15.23 -13.24
CA SER A 4 5.46 15.26 -11.97
C SER A 4 3.99 14.91 -12.23
N ILE A 5 3.49 13.87 -11.58
CA ILE A 5 2.11 13.39 -11.76
C ILE A 5 1.21 14.27 -10.89
N GLN A 6 0.38 15.11 -11.53
CA GLN A 6 -0.45 16.13 -10.86
C GLN A 6 -1.87 15.64 -10.52
N HIS A 7 -2.16 14.34 -10.70
CA HIS A 7 -3.44 13.73 -10.36
C HIS A 7 -3.25 12.60 -9.36
N ASN A 8 -4.34 12.16 -8.74
CA ASN A 8 -4.30 10.98 -7.88
C ASN A 8 -3.94 9.72 -8.68
N VAL A 9 -3.28 8.78 -8.02
CA VAL A 9 -2.83 7.52 -8.61
C VAL A 9 -3.22 6.37 -7.71
N ALA A 10 -3.67 5.28 -8.33
CA ALA A 10 -3.97 4.06 -7.62
C ALA A 10 -2.67 3.40 -7.14
N TYR A 11 -2.76 2.75 -5.98
CA TYR A 11 -1.76 1.80 -5.52
C TYR A 11 -2.45 0.66 -4.77
N VAL A 12 -1.75 -0.45 -4.62
CA VAL A 12 -2.27 -1.63 -3.92
C VAL A 12 -1.70 -1.64 -2.50
N ALA A 13 -2.57 -1.57 -1.50
CA ALA A 13 -2.24 -1.62 -0.07
C ALA A 13 -2.03 -3.06 0.41
N CYS A 14 -1.19 -3.82 -0.30
CA CYS A 14 -0.82 -5.19 0.07
C CYS A 14 0.64 -5.43 -0.29
N GLY A 15 1.49 -5.52 0.74
CA GLY A 15 2.95 -5.65 0.66
C GLY A 15 3.44 -6.98 0.11
N SER A 16 2.54 -7.97 -0.02
CA SER A 16 2.85 -9.33 -0.48
C SER A 16 3.68 -10.17 0.51
N GLY A 17 3.86 -9.73 1.76
CA GLY A 17 4.64 -10.43 2.79
C GLY A 17 4.06 -11.77 3.26
N CYS A 18 2.82 -12.12 2.90
CA CYS A 18 2.23 -13.44 3.13
C CYS A 18 2.40 -14.41 1.95
N ALA A 19 3.24 -14.06 0.96
CA ALA A 19 3.49 -14.77 -0.29
C ALA A 19 2.22 -15.20 -1.06
N SER A 20 1.96 -14.47 -2.13
CA SER A 20 0.97 -14.71 -3.17
C SER A 20 1.21 -15.97 -4.05
N ALA A 21 1.84 -17.01 -3.51
CA ALA A 21 1.95 -18.32 -4.17
C ALA A 21 2.04 -19.46 -3.15
N GLY A 22 0.92 -20.15 -2.90
CA GLY A 22 0.94 -21.56 -2.50
C GLY A 22 0.88 -21.96 -1.02
N GLY A 23 0.46 -21.09 -0.09
CA GLY A 23 0.20 -21.46 1.32
C GLY A 23 -1.26 -21.26 1.77
N ASP A 24 -1.66 -22.01 2.80
CA ASP A 24 -3.05 -22.08 3.32
C ASP A 24 -3.46 -20.88 4.19
N ALA A 25 -2.51 -20.06 4.62
CA ALA A 25 -2.75 -18.87 5.44
C ALA A 25 -2.62 -17.59 4.60
N ARG A 26 -3.67 -17.25 3.85
CA ARG A 26 -3.75 -15.96 3.14
C ARG A 26 -4.38 -14.90 4.04
N CYS A 27 -3.89 -13.66 3.95
CA CYS A 27 -4.55 -12.51 4.56
C CYS A 27 -5.93 -12.30 3.91
N SER A 28 -6.98 -12.29 4.73
CA SER A 28 -8.37 -12.05 4.32
C SER A 28 -8.60 -10.65 3.73
N GLU A 29 -7.70 -9.72 4.04
CA GLU A 29 -7.72 -8.32 3.58
C GLU A 29 -6.58 -8.02 2.59
N GLY A 30 -5.99 -9.08 2.01
CA GLY A 30 -4.89 -8.98 1.06
C GLY A 30 -5.36 -8.93 -0.40
N CYS A 31 -4.44 -8.61 -1.32
CA CYS A 31 -4.71 -8.82 -2.74
C CYS A 31 -4.71 -10.33 -3.03
N ILE A 32 -5.83 -10.84 -3.57
CA ILE A 32 -6.02 -12.26 -3.88
C ILE A 32 -5.64 -12.63 -5.33
N GLY A 33 -5.11 -11.69 -6.10
CA GLY A 33 -4.64 -11.96 -7.48
C GLY A 33 -5.76 -12.26 -8.49
N CYS A 34 -7.02 -11.90 -8.23
CA CYS A 34 -8.15 -12.25 -9.10
C CYS A 34 -8.18 -11.52 -10.46
N GLY A 35 -7.36 -10.47 -10.65
CA GLY A 35 -7.28 -9.73 -11.91
C GLY A 35 -8.44 -8.78 -12.22
N ALA A 36 -9.47 -8.66 -11.38
CA ALA A 36 -10.62 -7.77 -11.63
C ALA A 36 -10.22 -6.30 -11.91
N CYS A 37 -9.21 -5.80 -11.19
CA CYS A 37 -8.67 -4.46 -11.40
C CYS A 37 -7.89 -4.29 -12.72
N VAL A 38 -7.27 -5.37 -13.23
CA VAL A 38 -6.60 -5.39 -14.53
C VAL A 38 -7.64 -5.23 -15.63
N THR A 39 -8.70 -6.06 -15.59
CA THR A 39 -9.82 -5.99 -16.55
C THR A 39 -10.53 -4.64 -16.51
N ALA A 40 -10.72 -4.05 -15.32
CA ALA A 40 -11.40 -2.78 -15.15
C ALA A 40 -10.58 -1.55 -15.58
N CYS A 41 -9.28 -1.68 -15.87
CA CYS A 41 -8.42 -0.54 -16.18
C CYS A 41 -8.41 -0.22 -17.68
N PRO A 42 -9.05 0.87 -18.15
CA PRO A 42 -9.11 1.21 -19.58
C PRO A 42 -7.77 1.72 -20.14
N HIS A 43 -6.80 2.01 -19.26
CA HIS A 43 -5.50 2.58 -19.63
C HIS A 43 -4.36 1.54 -19.59
N GLY A 44 -4.66 0.28 -19.28
CA GLY A 44 -3.62 -0.77 -19.15
C GLY A 44 -2.58 -0.43 -18.08
N ALA A 45 -2.98 0.27 -17.03
CA ALA A 45 -2.10 0.74 -15.97
C ALA A 45 -1.88 -0.29 -14.85
N ILE A 46 -2.52 -1.46 -14.91
CA ILE A 46 -2.47 -2.48 -13.85
C ILE A 46 -2.11 -3.83 -14.46
N ALA A 47 -1.18 -4.54 -13.83
CA ALA A 47 -0.82 -5.91 -14.17
C ALA A 47 -0.69 -6.76 -12.88
N LEU A 48 -0.85 -8.08 -13.01
CA LEU A 48 -0.50 -9.02 -11.95
C LEU A 48 0.99 -9.36 -12.06
N VAL A 49 1.73 -9.14 -10.98
CA VAL A 49 3.15 -9.51 -10.84
C VAL A 49 3.26 -10.30 -9.55
N ASP A 50 3.79 -11.52 -9.65
CA ASP A 50 3.88 -12.48 -8.55
C ASP A 50 2.54 -12.70 -7.84
N GLY A 51 1.45 -12.78 -8.60
CA GLY A 51 0.08 -12.96 -8.09
C GLY A 51 -0.55 -11.73 -7.43
N ILE A 52 0.11 -10.56 -7.48
CA ILE A 52 -0.38 -9.33 -6.83
C ILE A 52 -0.51 -8.22 -7.87
N ALA A 53 -1.58 -7.44 -7.76
CA ALA A 53 -1.78 -6.29 -8.63
C ALA A 53 -0.71 -5.22 -8.39
N ARG A 54 -0.12 -4.71 -9.47
CA ARG A 54 0.86 -3.62 -9.49
C ARG A 54 0.37 -2.54 -10.44
N VAL A 55 0.51 -1.28 -10.03
CA VAL A 55 0.05 -0.12 -10.79
C VAL A 55 1.23 0.60 -11.41
N ASP A 56 1.21 0.74 -12.73
CA ASP A 56 2.04 1.67 -13.49
C ASP A 56 1.45 3.07 -13.37
N ARG A 57 2.06 3.88 -12.49
CA ARG A 57 1.65 5.26 -12.23
C ARG A 57 1.76 6.17 -13.45
N SER A 58 2.61 5.83 -14.43
CA SER A 58 2.78 6.64 -15.64
C SER A 58 1.57 6.55 -16.59
N LYS A 59 0.79 5.47 -16.47
CA LYS A 59 -0.44 5.22 -17.25
C LYS A 59 -1.72 5.45 -16.45
N CYS A 60 -1.63 5.39 -15.12
CA CYS A 60 -2.78 5.59 -14.25
C CYS A 60 -3.28 7.04 -14.36
N THR A 61 -4.57 7.23 -14.61
CA THR A 61 -5.20 8.57 -14.67
C THR A 61 -5.95 8.94 -13.39
N GLY A 62 -6.00 8.04 -12.41
CA GLY A 62 -6.75 8.23 -11.16
C GLY A 62 -8.26 8.03 -11.26
N CYS A 63 -8.77 7.40 -12.34
CA CYS A 63 -10.20 7.29 -12.63
C CYS A 63 -11.05 6.45 -11.65
N GLY A 64 -10.46 5.71 -10.71
CA GLY A 64 -11.22 5.03 -9.65
C GLY A 64 -11.78 3.64 -9.99
N LEU A 65 -11.89 3.26 -11.27
CA LEU A 65 -12.55 2.02 -11.72
C LEU A 65 -11.97 0.75 -11.06
N CYS A 66 -10.65 0.68 -10.93
CA CYS A 66 -9.99 -0.45 -10.29
C CYS A 66 -10.33 -0.60 -8.80
N GLY A 67 -10.51 0.51 -8.08
CA GLY A 67 -10.93 0.53 -6.68
C GLY A 67 -12.32 -0.06 -6.51
N MET A 68 -13.26 0.31 -7.37
CA MET A 68 -14.62 -0.23 -7.38
C MET A 68 -14.67 -1.72 -7.74
N ALA A 69 -13.81 -2.15 -8.66
CA ALA A 69 -13.76 -3.54 -9.09
C ALA A 69 -13.05 -4.47 -8.09
N CYS A 70 -12.37 -3.96 -7.08
CA CYS A 70 -11.57 -4.77 -6.17
C CYS A 70 -12.44 -5.37 -5.04
N PRO A 71 -12.70 -6.70 -5.04
CA PRO A 71 -13.54 -7.32 -4.01
C PRO A 71 -12.88 -7.31 -2.61
N GLN A 72 -11.56 -7.09 -2.55
CA GLN A 72 -10.80 -7.01 -1.30
C GLN A 72 -10.59 -5.58 -0.82
N ARG A 73 -11.01 -4.57 -1.60
CA ARG A 73 -10.90 -3.14 -1.25
C ARG A 73 -9.46 -2.68 -0.93
N VAL A 74 -8.45 -3.39 -1.43
CA VAL A 74 -7.03 -3.10 -1.19
C VAL A 74 -6.44 -2.08 -2.16
N ILE A 75 -7.25 -1.44 -3.01
CA ILE A 75 -6.79 -0.41 -3.94
C ILE A 75 -7.14 0.95 -3.35
N ALA A 76 -6.11 1.72 -3.05
CA ALA A 76 -6.22 3.06 -2.50
C ALA A 76 -5.60 4.08 -3.46
N PHE A 77 -5.88 5.36 -3.22
CA PHE A 77 -5.45 6.46 -4.08
C PHE A 77 -4.66 7.48 -3.26
N VAL A 78 -3.58 7.98 -3.85
CA VAL A 78 -2.75 9.03 -3.27
C VAL A 78 -2.45 10.10 -4.31
N PRO A 79 -2.08 11.33 -3.90
CA PRO A 79 -1.55 12.32 -4.82
C PRO A 79 -0.37 11.77 -5.63
N GLY A 80 -0.31 12.14 -6.91
CA GLY A 80 0.68 11.60 -7.86
C GLY A 80 2.14 11.94 -7.52
N TYR A 81 2.39 12.94 -6.68
CA TYR A 81 3.70 13.27 -6.14
C TYR A 81 4.08 12.47 -4.89
N GLN A 82 3.12 11.83 -4.20
CA GLN A 82 3.38 11.08 -2.98
C GLN A 82 4.11 9.78 -3.28
N ASN A 83 5.25 9.59 -2.63
CA ASN A 83 6.13 8.44 -2.88
C ASN A 83 6.17 7.45 -1.71
N ILE A 84 5.70 7.87 -0.54
CA ILE A 84 5.59 7.03 0.66
C ILE A 84 4.18 6.45 0.77
N LEU A 85 4.08 5.13 0.85
CA LEU A 85 2.80 4.40 0.86
C LEU A 85 2.76 3.41 2.02
N VAL A 86 1.58 3.25 2.63
CA VAL A 86 1.31 2.13 3.54
C VAL A 86 0.89 0.93 2.69
N ARG A 87 1.76 -0.08 2.63
CA ARG A 87 1.56 -1.30 1.83
C ARG A 87 0.86 -2.38 2.66
N CYS A 88 -0.11 -2.01 3.47
CA CYS A 88 -0.91 -2.93 4.25
C CYS A 88 -2.32 -2.36 4.41
N ASN A 89 -3.33 -3.22 4.33
CA ASN A 89 -4.73 -2.91 4.60
C ASN A 89 -5.30 -3.80 5.71
N ASN A 90 -4.46 -4.64 6.34
CA ASN A 90 -4.93 -5.57 7.36
C ASN A 90 -5.29 -4.80 8.64
N THR A 91 -6.49 -5.04 9.15
CA THR A 91 -7.05 -4.45 10.37
C THR A 91 -7.07 -5.42 11.56
N ASP A 92 -6.63 -6.66 11.35
CA ASP A 92 -6.43 -7.64 12.41
C ASP A 92 -5.48 -7.11 13.49
N LYS A 93 -5.70 -7.56 14.73
CA LYS A 93 -4.77 -7.28 15.82
C LYS A 93 -3.37 -7.79 15.45
N GLY A 94 -2.35 -6.98 15.76
CA GLY A 94 -0.98 -7.22 15.30
C GLY A 94 -0.41 -8.63 15.52
N ALA A 95 -0.71 -9.25 16.67
CA ALA A 95 -0.27 -10.61 16.97
C ALA A 95 -0.91 -11.69 16.07
N ILE A 96 -2.12 -11.45 15.57
CA ILE A 96 -2.82 -12.33 14.63
C ILE A 96 -2.28 -12.04 13.22
N ALA A 97 -2.23 -10.77 12.84
CA ALA A 97 -1.79 -10.32 11.52
C ALA A 97 -0.37 -10.83 11.19
N ARG A 98 0.55 -10.79 12.17
CA ARG A 98 1.94 -11.26 12.03
C ARG A 98 2.12 -12.77 11.92
N LYS A 99 1.12 -13.57 12.30
CA LYS A 99 1.14 -15.02 12.02
C LYS A 99 0.88 -15.32 10.54
N ILE A 100 0.24 -14.38 9.83
CA ILE A 100 -0.21 -14.56 8.45
C ILE A 100 0.72 -13.83 7.48
N CYS A 101 1.16 -12.62 7.82
CA CYS A 101 1.92 -11.75 6.91
C CYS A 101 3.10 -11.12 7.64
N ASP A 102 4.31 -11.35 7.09
CA ASP A 102 5.50 -10.83 7.74
C ASP A 102 5.60 -9.30 7.65
N THR A 103 5.05 -8.71 6.61
CA THR A 103 5.10 -7.26 6.39
C THR A 103 3.82 -6.56 6.87
N SER A 104 3.03 -7.20 7.73
CA SER A 104 1.77 -6.62 8.20
C SER A 104 2.03 -5.39 9.07
N CYS A 105 1.23 -4.34 8.87
CA CYS A 105 1.08 -3.32 9.90
C CYS A 105 0.48 -3.99 11.14
N ILE A 106 0.89 -3.51 12.31
CA ILE A 106 0.39 -3.95 13.62
C ILE A 106 -0.15 -2.79 14.47
N GLY A 107 -0.27 -1.60 13.88
CA GLY A 107 -0.78 -0.42 14.58
C GLY A 107 0.14 0.13 15.68
N CYS A 108 1.46 -0.15 15.65
CA CYS A 108 2.36 0.25 16.75
C CYS A 108 2.55 1.77 16.91
N GLY A 109 2.17 2.59 15.94
CA GLY A 109 2.22 4.06 16.03
C GLY A 109 3.60 4.70 15.91
N MET A 110 4.69 3.94 15.72
CA MET A 110 6.04 4.53 15.57
C MET A 110 6.13 5.49 14.38
N CYS A 111 5.46 5.16 13.26
CA CYS A 111 5.37 6.03 12.09
C CYS A 111 4.66 7.35 12.40
N ALA A 112 3.54 7.31 13.12
CA ALA A 112 2.81 8.50 13.55
C ALA A 112 3.64 9.38 14.47
N LYS A 113 4.29 8.79 15.49
CA LYS A 113 5.16 9.51 16.42
C LYS A 113 6.35 10.18 15.72
N LYS A 114 6.89 9.57 14.66
CA LYS A 114 8.07 10.08 13.96
C LYS A 114 7.73 11.05 12.81
N CYS A 115 6.47 11.15 12.40
CA CYS A 115 6.08 12.01 11.29
C CYS A 115 6.18 13.49 11.68
N PRO A 116 7.10 14.29 11.07
CA PRO A 116 7.24 15.70 11.41
C PRO A 116 6.05 16.55 10.93
N ALA A 117 5.30 16.06 9.95
CA ALA A 117 4.12 16.75 9.40
C ALA A 117 2.81 16.37 10.11
N GLY A 118 2.83 15.41 11.04
CA GLY A 118 1.59 14.90 11.67
C GLY A 118 0.65 14.15 10.72
N ALA A 119 1.11 13.79 9.52
CA ALA A 119 0.29 13.25 8.44
C ALA A 119 -0.16 11.78 8.61
N ILE A 120 0.09 11.13 9.76
CA ILE A 120 -0.14 9.68 9.92
C ILE A 120 -1.04 9.42 11.12
N ARG A 121 -2.08 8.64 10.88
CA ARG A 121 -3.07 8.19 11.88
C ARG A 121 -3.00 6.68 12.01
N ILE A 122 -3.29 6.16 13.20
CA ILE A 122 -3.49 4.71 13.39
C ILE A 122 -4.98 4.48 13.61
N GLU A 123 -5.60 3.75 12.69
CA GLU A 123 -7.03 3.43 12.69
C GLU A 123 -7.15 1.92 12.44
N ASP A 124 -7.99 1.24 13.21
CA ASP A 124 -8.24 -0.21 13.07
C ASP A 124 -6.96 -1.06 12.98
N ASN A 125 -5.97 -0.79 13.83
CA ASN A 125 -4.65 -1.45 13.83
C ASN A 125 -3.80 -1.27 12.55
N CYS A 126 -4.20 -0.38 11.63
CA CYS A 126 -3.45 -0.05 10.44
C CYS A 126 -3.02 1.42 10.43
N ALA A 127 -1.93 1.73 9.72
CA ALA A 127 -1.48 3.09 9.54
C ALA A 127 -2.14 3.72 8.30
N HIS A 128 -2.59 4.96 8.42
CA HIS A 128 -3.18 5.73 7.33
C HIS A 128 -2.39 7.03 7.16
N ILE A 129 -1.93 7.31 5.94
CA ILE A 129 -1.20 8.54 5.60
C ILE A 129 -2.17 9.49 4.91
N ASP A 130 -2.31 10.69 5.47
CA ASP A 130 -2.95 11.80 4.78
C ASP A 130 -2.00 12.34 3.70
N GLY A 131 -2.39 12.19 2.44
CA GLY A 131 -1.55 12.60 1.32
C GLY A 131 -1.46 14.10 1.10
N ALA A 132 -2.38 14.89 1.66
CA ALA A 132 -2.33 16.34 1.59
C ALA A 132 -1.19 16.89 2.45
N ASP A 133 -0.97 16.29 3.63
CA ASP A 133 0.05 16.72 4.60
C ASP A 133 1.39 15.99 4.44
N CYS A 134 1.41 14.87 3.71
CA CYS A 134 2.60 14.04 3.59
C CYS A 134 3.71 14.71 2.75
N LEU A 135 4.80 15.09 3.43
CA LEU A 135 6.01 15.62 2.78
C LEU A 135 6.86 14.57 2.03
N SER A 136 6.45 13.30 2.04
CA SER A 136 7.21 12.18 1.47
C SER A 136 8.68 12.09 1.97
N CYS A 137 8.94 12.45 3.23
CA CYS A 137 10.29 12.49 3.81
C CYS A 137 10.90 11.11 4.15
N GLY A 138 10.12 10.03 4.12
CA GLY A 138 10.60 8.67 4.35
C GLY A 138 10.84 8.26 5.80
N MET A 139 10.75 9.15 6.79
CA MET A 139 11.01 8.80 8.20
C MET A 139 10.11 7.68 8.73
N CYS A 140 8.85 7.63 8.29
CA CYS A 140 7.92 6.57 8.66
C CYS A 140 8.26 5.21 8.03
N ALA A 141 8.80 5.20 6.82
CA ALA A 141 9.31 3.99 6.17
C ALA A 141 10.53 3.46 6.92
N VAL A 142 11.44 4.35 7.33
CA VAL A 142 12.67 3.99 8.03
C VAL A 142 12.42 3.43 9.44
N VAL A 143 11.43 3.96 10.15
CA VAL A 143 11.13 3.55 11.53
C VAL A 143 10.18 2.35 11.61
N CYS A 144 9.59 1.90 10.49
CA CYS A 144 8.61 0.82 10.51
C CYS A 144 9.32 -0.52 10.71
N PRO A 145 9.20 -1.19 11.88
CA PRO A 145 9.93 -2.42 12.16
C PRO A 145 9.45 -3.63 11.34
N HIS A 146 8.33 -3.49 10.63
CA HIS A 146 7.73 -4.54 9.80
C HIS A 146 7.85 -4.26 8.31
N GLY A 147 8.47 -3.15 7.92
CA GLY A 147 8.51 -2.74 6.52
C GLY A 147 7.12 -2.59 5.90
N ALA A 148 6.08 -2.26 6.67
CA ALA A 148 4.72 -2.09 6.14
C ALA A 148 4.55 -0.75 5.38
N ILE A 149 5.51 0.17 5.49
CA ILE A 149 5.53 1.47 4.84
C ILE A 149 6.77 1.54 3.94
N HIS A 150 6.58 1.91 2.67
CA HIS A 150 7.68 1.94 1.70
C HIS A 150 7.74 3.26 0.96
N ASP A 151 8.95 3.68 0.61
CA ASP A 151 9.17 4.58 -0.52
C ASP A 151 9.16 3.80 -1.84
N ARG A 152 8.47 4.34 -2.85
CA ARG A 152 8.49 3.80 -4.22
C ARG A 152 9.88 3.71 -4.83
N THR A 153 10.85 4.49 -4.33
CA THR A 153 12.23 4.50 -4.86
C THR A 153 13.11 3.38 -4.27
N GLY A 154 12.56 2.58 -3.33
CA GLY A 154 13.26 1.43 -2.77
C GLY A 154 13.96 1.69 -1.44
N ILE A 155 13.79 2.86 -0.82
CA ILE A 155 14.22 3.05 0.58
C ILE A 155 13.22 2.33 1.50
N ALA A 156 13.56 1.08 1.84
CA ALA A 156 13.05 0.38 3.01
C ALA A 156 14.18 0.40 4.03
N ALA A 157 14.01 1.03 5.20
CA ALA A 157 14.87 0.70 6.31
C ALA A 157 14.11 -0.33 7.15
N GLY A 158 14.72 -1.50 7.34
CA GLY A 158 14.10 -2.63 8.04
C GLY A 158 13.72 -3.80 7.13
N VAL A 159 14.67 -4.26 6.32
CA VAL A 159 14.84 -5.68 5.97
C VAL A 159 16.31 -6.05 6.14
#